data_AF-A0A923RXE7-F1
#
_entry.id   AF-A0A923RXE7-F1
#
_cell.length_a   1.000
_cell.length_b   1.000
_cell.length_c   1.000
_cell.angle_alpha   90.00
_cell.angle_beta   90.00
_cell.angle_gamma   90.00
#
_symmetry.space_group_name_H-M   'P 1'
#
loop_
_entity.id
_entity.type
_entity.pdbx_description
1 polymer ?
#
loop_
_entity_poly.entity_id
_entity_poly.type
_entity_poly.pdbx_seq_one_letter_code
_entity_poly.pdbx_strand_id
1 'polypeptide(L)'
;WADTVAVDPRDNLLIAVRLGGYPEVTAGLVNAVSGGGTLSVQLDGETLVCTPQQGRYSKEVSRDGTYAVAALLWDNQSARKQGEKQQTEEMEGKEQKEKTDKAQEARVYYLACPVRDKTALYHEIDKVSTIPMLPEFRDYMINELQARDMLAPCRVYTTGEPFAIWRLTCTPDDQNIADVLTDGLKAGVIRIPSTWPCQPDAFTEINGVAGYLRAFGSVIASRIRGQFQPLYDPAQEPLSEGVLGLDQFVAQTAGYHLYGA
;
A
#
# COMPACT_ATOMS: atom_id res chain seq x y z
N TRP A 1 19.03 -10.64 -19.31
CA TRP A 1 19.62 -9.49 -18.61
C TRP A 1 18.62 -9.01 -17.57
N ALA A 2 19.08 -8.34 -16.51
CA ALA A 2 18.21 -7.70 -15.53
C ALA A 2 18.66 -6.25 -15.35
N ASP A 3 17.72 -5.31 -15.43
CA ASP A 3 17.97 -3.88 -15.18
C ASP A 3 17.64 -3.47 -13.76
N THR A 4 16.72 -4.18 -13.11
CA THR A 4 16.25 -3.87 -11.76
C THR A 4 16.11 -5.12 -10.92
N VAL A 5 16.67 -5.10 -9.72
CA VAL A 5 16.56 -6.15 -8.70
C VAL A 5 16.37 -5.49 -7.34
N ALA A 6 15.33 -5.88 -6.62
CA ALA A 6 15.09 -5.45 -5.25
C ALA A 6 14.99 -6.66 -4.32
N VAL A 7 15.69 -6.60 -3.19
CA VAL A 7 15.76 -7.67 -2.19
C VAL A 7 15.55 -7.13 -0.78
N ASP A 8 14.88 -7.92 0.05
CA ASP A 8 14.87 -7.69 1.51
C ASP A 8 16.21 -8.17 2.08
N PRO A 9 17.00 -7.29 2.73
CA PRO A 9 18.29 -7.65 3.29
C PRO A 9 18.22 -8.65 4.45
N ARG A 10 17.05 -8.86 5.09
CA ARG A 10 16.92 -9.78 6.23
C ARG A 10 17.05 -11.24 5.81
N ASP A 11 16.33 -11.61 4.75
CA ASP A 11 16.21 -12.99 4.29
C ASP A 11 16.78 -13.20 2.88
N ASN A 12 17.37 -12.16 2.28
CA ASN A 12 17.71 -12.12 0.84
C ASN A 12 16.51 -12.47 -0.07
N LEU A 13 15.30 -12.20 0.42
CA LEU A 13 14.05 -12.49 -0.28
C LEU A 13 13.94 -11.57 -1.50
N LEU A 14 13.65 -12.15 -2.65
CA LEU A 14 13.41 -11.37 -3.86
C LEU A 14 12.09 -10.61 -3.73
N ILE A 15 12.10 -9.29 -3.90
CA ILE A 15 10.91 -8.44 -3.81
C ILE A 15 10.47 -7.97 -5.18
N ALA A 16 11.42 -7.53 -6.00
CA ALA A 16 11.13 -7.16 -7.38
C ALA A 16 12.29 -7.57 -8.28
N VAL A 17 11.97 -7.98 -9.50
CA VAL A 17 12.98 -8.13 -10.55
C VAL A 17 12.37 -7.76 -11.89
N ARG A 18 13.14 -7.03 -12.70
CA ARG A 18 12.81 -6.79 -14.09
C ARG A 18 13.87 -7.46 -14.96
N LEU A 19 13.39 -8.37 -15.78
CA LEU A 19 14.16 -9.26 -16.63
C LEU A 19 13.89 -8.89 -18.08
N GLY A 20 14.91 -8.90 -18.92
CA GLY A 20 14.73 -8.78 -20.35
C GLY A 20 15.62 -9.72 -21.14
N GLY A 21 15.22 -9.98 -22.38
CA GLY A 21 15.90 -10.91 -23.28
C GLY A 21 14.96 -11.42 -24.37
N TYR A 22 15.31 -12.54 -24.97
CA TYR A 22 14.44 -13.23 -25.92
C TYR A 22 13.18 -13.74 -25.21
N PRO A 23 12.00 -13.70 -25.87
CA PRO A 23 10.73 -14.11 -25.27
C PRO A 23 10.75 -15.45 -24.54
N GLU A 24 11.41 -16.45 -25.12
CA GLU A 24 11.50 -17.81 -24.58
C GLU A 24 12.34 -17.85 -23.30
N VAL A 25 13.46 -17.12 -23.29
CA VAL A 25 14.37 -17.03 -22.13
C VAL A 25 13.69 -16.26 -21.01
N THR A 26 13.08 -15.11 -21.32
CA THR A 26 12.36 -14.29 -20.34
C THR A 26 11.21 -15.09 -19.73
N ALA A 27 10.42 -15.80 -20.54
CA ALA A 27 9.34 -16.65 -20.03
C ALA A 27 9.86 -17.80 -19.14
N GLY A 28 10.97 -18.45 -19.54
CA GLY A 28 11.61 -19.48 -18.74
C GLY A 28 12.07 -18.98 -17.37
N LEU A 29 12.74 -17.83 -17.34
CA LEU A 29 13.19 -17.20 -16.09
C LEU A 29 12.02 -16.77 -15.21
N VAL A 30 11.00 -16.11 -15.77
CA VAL A 30 9.79 -15.72 -15.04
C VAL A 30 9.14 -16.93 -14.37
N ASN A 31 9.03 -18.05 -15.09
CA ASN A 31 8.47 -19.28 -14.55
C ASN A 31 9.35 -19.90 -13.46
N ALA A 32 10.68 -19.90 -13.64
CA ALA A 32 11.62 -20.39 -12.63
C ALA A 32 11.51 -19.60 -11.32
N VAL A 33 11.52 -18.26 -11.40
CA VAL A 33 11.38 -17.36 -10.24
C VAL A 33 10.04 -17.55 -9.56
N SER A 34 8.96 -17.61 -10.35
CA SER A 34 7.61 -17.83 -9.82
C SER A 34 7.44 -19.19 -9.15
N GLY A 35 8.25 -20.18 -9.58
CA GLY A 35 8.35 -21.51 -9.00
C GLY A 35 9.24 -21.60 -7.76
N GLY A 36 9.84 -20.48 -7.32
CA GLY A 36 10.76 -20.45 -6.17
C GLY A 36 12.23 -20.77 -6.52
N GLY A 37 12.59 -20.78 -7.80
CA GLY A 37 13.97 -21.00 -8.23
C GLY A 37 14.87 -19.85 -7.81
N THR A 38 15.98 -20.16 -7.14
CA THR A 38 16.97 -19.17 -6.69
C THR A 38 17.55 -18.38 -7.86
N LEU A 39 17.67 -17.07 -7.70
CA LEU A 39 18.28 -16.17 -8.66
C LEU A 39 19.67 -15.77 -8.17
N SER A 40 20.66 -15.79 -9.06
CA SER A 40 21.98 -15.21 -8.79
C SER A 40 22.22 -14.09 -9.77
N VAL A 41 22.45 -12.89 -9.24
CA VAL A 41 22.64 -11.66 -10.02
C VAL A 41 24.07 -11.19 -9.82
N GLN A 42 24.78 -10.97 -10.92
CA GLN A 42 26.12 -10.38 -10.90
C GLN A 42 25.99 -8.85 -10.90
N LEU A 43 26.45 -8.20 -9.84
CA LEU A 43 26.43 -6.75 -9.62
C LEU A 43 27.88 -6.30 -9.40
N ASP A 44 28.47 -5.57 -10.36
CA ASP A 44 29.80 -4.95 -10.24
C ASP A 44 30.91 -5.84 -9.63
N GLY A 45 30.88 -7.14 -9.92
CA GLY A 45 31.87 -8.12 -9.43
C GLY A 45 31.45 -8.88 -8.16
N GLU A 46 30.34 -8.51 -7.53
CA GLU A 46 29.70 -9.26 -6.45
C GLU A 46 28.53 -10.09 -6.98
N THR A 47 28.36 -11.29 -6.41
CA THR A 47 27.22 -12.17 -6.74
C THR A 47 26.18 -12.05 -5.63
N LEU A 48 25.04 -11.42 -5.94
CA LEU A 48 23.88 -11.38 -5.06
C LEU A 48 23.02 -12.61 -5.32
N VAL A 49 22.82 -13.42 -4.28
CA VAL A 49 21.91 -14.57 -4.31
C VAL A 49 20.58 -14.14 -3.70
N CYS A 50 19.52 -14.24 -4.49
CA CYS A 50 18.16 -13.89 -4.10
C CYS A 50 17.31 -15.15 -4.03
N THR A 51 16.50 -15.30 -2.99
CA THR A 51 15.59 -16.44 -2.81
C THR A 51 14.15 -16.02 -3.07
N PRO A 52 13.53 -16.41 -4.19
CA PRO A 52 12.14 -16.08 -4.47
C PRO A 52 11.18 -17.00 -3.71
N GLN A 53 9.99 -16.50 -3.38
CA GLN A 53 8.92 -17.32 -2.79
C GLN A 53 7.85 -17.70 -3.82
N GLN A 54 7.53 -18.99 -3.88
CA GLN A 54 6.59 -19.52 -4.86
C GLN A 54 5.20 -18.88 -4.76
N GLY A 55 4.68 -18.39 -5.89
CA GLY A 55 3.31 -17.86 -5.98
C GLY A 55 3.06 -16.52 -5.26
N ARG A 56 4.11 -15.76 -4.93
CA ARG A 56 4.02 -14.46 -4.23
C ARG A 56 4.23 -13.24 -5.13
N TYR A 57 4.34 -13.42 -6.44
CA TYR A 57 4.69 -12.34 -7.37
C TYR A 57 3.57 -12.07 -8.39
N SER A 58 3.23 -10.79 -8.55
CA SER A 58 2.54 -10.29 -9.74
C SER A 58 3.52 -10.22 -10.90
N LYS A 59 3.03 -10.45 -12.12
CA LYS A 59 3.86 -10.56 -13.32
C LYS A 59 3.27 -9.68 -14.41
N GLU A 60 4.09 -8.78 -14.94
CA GLU A 60 3.77 -7.99 -16.13
C GLU A 60 4.79 -8.31 -17.20
N VAL A 61 4.33 -8.78 -18.36
CA VAL A 61 5.20 -9.11 -19.49
C VAL A 61 4.82 -8.24 -20.66
N SER A 62 5.77 -7.45 -21.14
CA SER A 62 5.66 -6.68 -22.38
C SER A 62 6.55 -7.29 -23.45
N ARG A 63 6.12 -7.17 -24.70
CA ARG A 63 6.92 -7.55 -25.87
C ARG A 63 7.24 -6.30 -26.65
N ASP A 64 8.50 -6.13 -26.98
CA ASP A 64 9.00 -5.05 -27.83
C ASP A 64 9.80 -5.67 -28.97
N GLY A 65 9.12 -5.87 -30.10
CA GLY A 65 9.67 -6.55 -31.27
C GLY A 65 10.19 -7.97 -30.97
N THR A 66 11.48 -8.19 -31.17
CA THR A 66 12.17 -9.48 -30.95
C THR A 66 12.55 -9.73 -29.49
N TYR A 67 12.36 -8.75 -28.61
CA TYR A 67 12.67 -8.87 -27.19
C TYR A 67 11.40 -8.85 -26.34
N ALA A 68 11.49 -9.46 -25.17
CA ALA A 68 10.46 -9.38 -24.15
C ALA A 68 11.08 -8.91 -22.83
N VAL A 69 10.33 -8.07 -22.13
CA VAL A 69 10.64 -7.61 -20.79
C VAL A 69 9.56 -8.12 -19.86
N ALA A 70 9.97 -8.66 -18.72
CA ALA A 70 9.06 -9.09 -17.67
C ALA A 70 9.45 -8.45 -16.34
N ALA A 71 8.48 -7.83 -15.69
CA ALA A 71 8.58 -7.34 -14.33
C ALA A 71 7.84 -8.30 -13.39
N LEU A 72 8.54 -8.80 -12.38
CA LEU A 72 7.95 -9.49 -11.24
C LEU A 72 8.02 -8.55 -10.03
N LEU A 73 6.90 -8.35 -9.37
CA LEU A 73 6.79 -7.55 -8.15
C LEU A 73 6.08 -8.36 -7.08
N TRP A 74 6.53 -8.26 -5.84
CA TRP A 74 5.88 -8.88 -4.70
C TRP A 74 4.42 -8.44 -4.61
N ASP A 75 3.52 -9.42 -4.58
CA ASP A 75 2.09 -9.20 -4.45
C ASP A 75 1.65 -9.41 -3.00
N ASN A 76 1.47 -8.30 -2.31
CA ASN A 76 0.99 -8.26 -0.93
C ASN A 76 -0.38 -8.96 -0.76
N GLN A 77 -1.24 -8.98 -1.79
CA GLN A 77 -2.56 -9.64 -1.70
C GLN A 77 -2.44 -11.16 -1.79
N SER A 78 -1.65 -11.65 -2.75
CA SER A 78 -1.38 -13.09 -2.86
C SER A 78 -0.64 -13.61 -1.63
N ALA A 79 0.27 -12.81 -1.07
CA ALA A 79 0.94 -13.11 0.19
C ALA A 79 -0.04 -13.26 1.36
N ARG A 80 -1.02 -12.36 1.47
CA ARG A 80 -2.05 -12.40 2.49
C ARG A 80 -2.94 -13.65 2.38
N LYS A 81 -3.44 -13.95 1.17
CA LYS A 81 -4.33 -15.10 0.93
C LYS A 81 -3.65 -16.44 1.24
N GLN A 82 -2.36 -16.58 0.94
CA GLN A 82 -1.62 -17.80 1.27
C GLN A 82 -1.37 -17.94 2.78
N GLY A 83 -1.06 -16.84 3.48
CA GLY A 83 -0.93 -16.87 4.94
C GLY A 83 -2.24 -17.26 5.64
N GLU A 84 -3.37 -16.73 5.17
CA GLU A 84 -4.70 -17.08 5.69
C GLU A 84 -5.05 -18.56 5.43
N LYS A 85 -4.70 -19.12 4.25
CA LYS A 85 -4.90 -20.55 3.95
C LYS A 85 -4.06 -21.47 4.83
N GLN A 86 -2.78 -21.18 5.01
CA GLN A 86 -1.90 -21.98 5.88
C GLN A 86 -2.40 -22.00 7.33
N GLN A 87 -2.86 -20.85 7.85
CA GLN A 87 -3.47 -20.80 9.18
C GLN A 87 -4.77 -21.62 9.29
N THR A 88 -5.57 -21.66 8.23
CA THR A 88 -6.83 -22.42 8.22
C THR A 88 -6.56 -23.93 8.16
N GLU A 89 -5.62 -24.37 7.33
CA GLU A 89 -5.21 -25.79 7.22
C GLU A 89 -4.54 -26.30 8.51
N GLU A 90 -3.76 -25.46 9.21
CA GLU A 90 -3.20 -25.81 10.51
C GLU A 90 -4.24 -25.92 11.63
N MET A 91 -5.35 -25.16 11.54
CA MET A 91 -6.46 -25.24 12.50
C MET A 91 -7.31 -26.50 12.29
N GLU A 92 -7.51 -26.94 11.04
CA GLU A 92 -8.25 -28.18 10.72
C GLU A 92 -7.46 -29.47 11.06
N GLY A 93 -6.13 -29.39 11.16
CA GLY A 93 -5.27 -30.55 11.44
C GLY A 93 -4.95 -30.82 12.93
N LYS A 94 -5.38 -29.98 13.88
CA LYS A 94 -5.04 -30.13 15.31
C LYS A 94 -6.27 -30.00 16.21
N GLU A 95 -7.01 -31.09 16.36
CA GLU A 95 -7.89 -31.25 17.52
C GLU A 95 -7.07 -31.40 18.82
N GLN A 96 -7.25 -30.42 19.72
CA GLN A 96 -6.95 -30.42 21.16
C GLN A 96 -5.48 -30.55 21.62
N LYS A 97 -4.86 -29.40 21.92
CA LYS A 97 -4.57 -28.90 23.29
C LYS A 97 -3.77 -27.61 23.24
N GLU A 98 -4.05 -26.75 24.21
CA GLU A 98 -3.48 -25.41 24.47
C GLU A 98 -4.05 -24.25 23.64
N LYS A 99 -5.22 -23.80 24.11
CA LYS A 99 -5.67 -22.41 23.96
C LYS A 99 -4.77 -21.51 24.82
N THR A 100 -3.66 -21.06 24.24
CA THR A 100 -2.92 -19.89 24.70
C THR A 100 -2.32 -19.21 23.46
N ASP A 101 -2.83 -18.02 23.13
CA ASP A 101 -2.17 -16.98 22.34
C ASP A 101 -1.27 -17.43 21.17
N LYS A 102 -1.82 -18.12 20.17
CA LYS A 102 -1.23 -18.05 18.83
C LYS A 102 -1.60 -16.71 18.22
N ALA A 103 -0.80 -15.69 18.56
CA ALA A 103 -0.80 -14.41 17.88
C ALA A 103 -0.86 -14.64 16.37
N GLN A 104 -1.89 -14.11 15.71
CA GLN A 104 -1.87 -13.99 14.26
C GLN A 104 -0.53 -13.37 13.86
N GLU A 105 0.25 -14.09 13.05
CA GLU A 105 1.61 -13.67 12.71
C GLU A 105 1.62 -12.27 12.09
N ALA A 106 2.61 -11.47 12.46
CA ALA A 106 2.80 -10.14 11.92
C ALA A 106 2.92 -10.20 10.39
N ARG A 107 2.08 -9.41 9.70
CA ARG A 107 2.01 -9.34 8.25
C ARG A 107 3.08 -8.40 7.73
N VAL A 108 3.81 -8.84 6.72
CA VAL A 108 4.85 -8.03 6.06
C VAL A 108 4.33 -7.53 4.72
N TYR A 109 4.47 -6.24 4.50
CA TYR A 109 4.10 -5.54 3.27
C TYR A 109 5.33 -4.91 2.64
N TYR A 110 5.44 -4.98 1.32
CA TYR A 110 6.45 -4.23 0.56
C TYR A 110 5.78 -3.08 -0.17
N LEU A 111 6.27 -1.86 0.08
CA LEU A 111 5.73 -0.60 -0.42
C LEU A 111 6.74 0.01 -1.39
N ALA A 112 6.35 0.21 -2.65
CA ALA A 112 7.19 0.84 -3.66
C ALA A 112 6.85 2.34 -3.76
N CYS A 113 7.87 3.20 -3.72
CA CYS A 113 7.69 4.65 -3.80
C CYS A 113 8.87 5.32 -4.54
N PRO A 114 8.69 6.53 -5.10
CA PRO A 114 9.79 7.32 -5.64
C PRO A 114 10.84 7.66 -4.57
N VAL A 115 12.11 7.76 -4.97
CA VAL A 115 13.19 8.07 -4.02
C VAL A 115 13.00 9.47 -3.42
N ARG A 116 13.12 9.55 -2.09
CA ARG A 116 12.99 10.79 -1.28
C ARG A 116 11.59 11.40 -1.23
N ASP A 117 10.56 10.72 -1.73
CA ASP A 117 9.19 11.17 -1.57
C ASP A 117 8.51 10.54 -0.34
N LYS A 118 8.54 11.28 0.78
CA LYS A 118 7.87 10.88 2.02
C LYS A 118 6.34 10.88 1.89
N THR A 119 5.77 11.70 0.99
CA THR A 119 4.33 11.79 0.81
C THR A 119 3.81 10.56 0.11
N ALA A 120 4.48 10.15 -0.98
CA ALA A 120 4.17 8.91 -1.67
C ALA A 120 4.29 7.69 -0.74
N LEU A 121 5.37 7.59 0.03
CA LEU A 121 5.55 6.50 1.01
C LEU A 121 4.41 6.46 2.03
N TYR A 122 4.01 7.62 2.55
CA TYR A 122 2.90 7.71 3.48
C TYR A 122 1.56 7.27 2.88
N HIS A 123 1.28 7.67 1.64
CA HIS A 123 0.09 7.20 0.94
C HIS A 123 0.08 5.68 0.75
N GLU A 124 1.23 5.06 0.49
CA GLU A 124 1.33 3.60 0.41
C GLU A 124 1.10 2.93 1.78
N ILE A 125 1.57 3.53 2.88
CA ILE A 125 1.28 3.04 4.24
C ILE A 125 -0.22 3.16 4.54
N ASP A 126 -0.84 4.29 4.19
CA ASP A 126 -2.26 4.57 4.42
C ASP A 126 -3.18 3.65 3.60
N LYS A 127 -2.80 3.29 2.37
CA LYS A 127 -3.54 2.30 1.56
C LYS A 127 -3.56 0.91 2.18
N VAL A 128 -2.50 0.54 2.89
CA VAL A 128 -2.31 -0.80 3.46
C VAL A 128 -2.85 -0.89 4.88
N SER A 129 -2.81 0.22 5.62
CA SER A 129 -3.36 0.30 6.97
C SER A 129 -4.88 0.32 6.98
N THR A 130 -5.46 -0.29 8.00
CA THR A 130 -6.89 -0.23 8.32
C THR A 130 -7.25 1.04 9.10
N ILE A 131 -6.23 1.73 9.64
CA ILE A 131 -6.41 2.94 10.44
C ILE A 131 -6.39 4.14 9.49
N PRO A 132 -7.44 4.98 9.45
CA PRO A 132 -7.44 6.16 8.60
C PRO A 132 -6.51 7.21 9.21
N MET A 133 -5.40 7.50 8.52
CA MET A 133 -4.36 8.37 9.04
C MET A 133 -4.44 9.77 8.39
N LEU A 134 -4.17 10.81 9.17
CA LEU A 134 -4.17 12.18 8.67
C LEU A 134 -2.83 12.57 8.03
N PRO A 135 -2.81 13.26 6.88
CA PRO A 135 -1.57 13.65 6.21
C PRO A 135 -0.58 14.43 7.08
N GLU A 136 -1.06 15.16 8.10
CA GLU A 136 -0.22 15.92 9.03
C GLU A 136 0.58 15.02 9.97
N PHE A 137 0.21 13.75 10.11
CA PHE A 137 0.94 12.76 10.92
C PHE A 137 2.09 12.12 10.14
N ARG A 138 2.22 12.41 8.84
CA ARG A 138 3.20 11.81 7.93
C ARG A 138 4.60 11.73 8.50
N ASP A 139 5.16 12.88 8.88
CA ASP A 139 6.57 12.97 9.23
C ASP A 139 6.86 12.26 10.57
N TYR A 140 5.94 12.37 11.53
CA TYR A 140 6.03 11.65 12.80
C TYR A 140 5.95 10.13 12.59
N MET A 141 4.95 9.67 11.83
CA MET A 141 4.71 8.25 11.62
C MET A 141 5.86 7.57 10.89
N ILE A 142 6.37 8.16 9.81
CA ILE A 142 7.50 7.57 9.07
C ILE A 142 8.73 7.45 9.99
N ASN A 143 9.02 8.49 10.77
CA ASN A 143 10.17 8.49 11.68
C ASN A 143 10.01 7.46 12.81
N GLU A 144 8.83 7.38 13.44
CA GLU A 144 8.56 6.42 14.51
C GLU A 144 8.54 4.98 14.03
N LEU A 145 7.92 4.71 12.87
CA LEU A 145 7.92 3.37 12.30
C LEU A 145 9.34 2.92 11.95
N GLN A 146 10.20 3.82 11.50
CA GLN A 146 11.62 3.55 11.29
C GLN A 146 12.37 3.33 12.62
N ALA A 147 12.12 4.19 13.62
CA ALA A 147 12.76 4.09 14.93
C ALA A 147 12.42 2.79 15.66
N ARG A 148 11.20 2.27 15.48
CA ARG A 148 10.73 1.02 16.05
C ARG A 148 11.02 -0.22 15.19
N ASP A 149 11.81 -0.06 14.11
CA ASP A 149 12.17 -1.12 13.16
C ASP A 149 10.95 -1.81 12.50
N MET A 150 9.80 -1.12 12.48
CA MET A 150 8.57 -1.56 11.83
C MET A 150 8.59 -1.23 10.33
N LEU A 151 9.33 -0.19 9.94
CA LEU A 151 9.51 0.26 8.56
C LEU A 151 11.01 0.28 8.22
N ALA A 152 11.46 -0.62 7.35
CA ALA A 152 12.86 -0.77 6.97
C ALA A 152 13.06 -0.65 5.45
N PRO A 153 14.12 0.01 4.96
CA PRO A 153 14.39 0.09 3.53
C PRO A 153 14.91 -1.26 2.99
N CYS A 154 14.44 -1.64 1.80
CA CYS A 154 14.97 -2.78 1.05
C CYS A 154 16.16 -2.36 0.17
N ARG A 155 17.00 -3.31 -0.22
CA ARG A 155 18.11 -3.05 -1.16
C ARG A 155 17.57 -3.08 -2.59
N VAL A 156 17.64 -1.95 -3.27
CA VAL A 156 17.20 -1.81 -4.68
C VAL A 156 18.41 -1.48 -5.54
N TYR A 157 18.65 -2.29 -6.55
CA TYR A 157 19.64 -2.06 -7.59
C TYR A 157 18.88 -1.83 -8.89
N THR A 158 19.02 -0.64 -9.48
CA THR A 158 18.38 -0.32 -10.76
C THR A 158 19.34 0.45 -11.66
N THR A 159 19.31 0.16 -12.95
CA THR A 159 19.99 0.95 -13.98
C THR A 159 19.10 2.04 -14.58
N GLY A 160 17.80 2.03 -14.26
CA GLY A 160 16.79 2.97 -14.76
C GLY A 160 16.50 4.11 -13.77
N GLU A 161 15.24 4.55 -13.75
CA GLU A 161 14.79 5.57 -12.79
C GLU A 161 14.90 5.05 -11.34
N PRO A 162 15.50 5.83 -10.43
CA PRO A 162 15.67 5.40 -9.06
C PRO A 162 14.33 5.39 -8.33
N PHE A 163 14.03 4.28 -7.64
CA PHE A 163 12.88 4.14 -6.74
C PHE A 163 13.31 3.42 -5.46
N ALA A 164 12.51 3.54 -4.40
CA ALA A 164 12.76 2.91 -3.11
C ALA A 164 11.64 1.91 -2.78
N ILE A 165 12.02 0.76 -2.24
CA ILE A 165 11.09 -0.20 -1.65
C ILE A 165 11.29 -0.22 -0.14
N TRP A 166 10.18 -0.19 0.60
CA TRP A 166 10.16 -0.28 2.05
C TRP A 166 9.40 -1.51 2.51
N ARG A 167 9.93 -2.18 3.53
CA ARG A 167 9.30 -3.28 4.24
C ARG A 167 8.56 -2.73 5.44
N LEU A 168 7.26 -2.87 5.47
CA LEU A 168 6.39 -2.52 6.59
C LEU A 168 5.92 -3.79 7.30
N THR A 169 6.05 -3.84 8.62
CA THR A 169 5.58 -4.96 9.45
C THR A 169 4.36 -4.52 10.27
N CYS A 170 3.20 -5.07 9.94
CA CYS A 170 1.94 -4.80 10.64
C CYS A 170 1.58 -5.99 11.53
N THR A 171 1.31 -5.74 12.81
CA THR A 171 0.63 -6.72 13.66
C THR A 171 -0.81 -6.94 13.18
N PRO A 172 -1.47 -8.03 13.63
CA PRO A 172 -2.92 -8.15 13.49
C PRO A 172 -3.65 -6.88 13.94
N ASP A 173 -4.68 -6.52 13.18
CA ASP A 173 -5.49 -5.30 13.32
C ASP A 173 -4.70 -3.97 13.35
N ASP A 174 -3.48 -3.97 12.80
CA ASP A 174 -2.59 -2.81 12.74
C ASP A 174 -2.27 -2.18 14.11
N GLN A 175 -2.28 -2.98 15.18
CA GLN A 175 -2.01 -2.51 16.55
C GLN A 175 -0.70 -1.71 16.68
N ASN A 176 0.37 -2.12 16.00
CA ASN A 176 1.64 -1.39 15.92
C ASN A 176 1.46 0.07 15.47
N ILE A 177 0.68 0.27 14.41
CA ILE A 177 0.41 1.60 13.86
C ILE A 177 -0.48 2.38 14.85
N ALA A 178 -1.45 1.71 15.47
CA ALA A 178 -2.29 2.30 16.49
C ALA A 178 -1.52 2.79 17.71
N ASP A 179 -0.53 2.02 18.15
CA ASP A 179 0.30 2.33 19.31
C ASP A 179 1.21 3.53 19.02
N VAL A 180 1.85 3.58 17.84
CA VAL A 180 2.64 4.73 17.39
C VAL A 180 1.82 6.02 17.39
N LEU A 181 0.60 5.96 16.84
CA LEU A 181 -0.32 7.11 16.82
C LEU A 181 -0.77 7.51 18.23
N THR A 182 -1.08 6.53 19.08
CA THR A 182 -1.50 6.76 20.46
C THR A 182 -0.40 7.44 21.26
N ASP A 183 0.85 6.99 21.13
CA ASP A 183 2.00 7.61 21.77
C ASP A 183 2.23 9.04 21.26
N GLY A 184 2.06 9.26 19.97
CA GLY A 184 2.26 10.58 19.35
C GLY A 184 1.21 11.60 19.79
N LEU A 185 -0.03 11.16 19.93
CA LEU A 185 -1.13 11.97 20.46
C LEU A 185 -0.92 12.26 21.95
N LYS A 186 -0.52 11.25 22.75
CA LYS A 186 -0.23 11.41 24.19
C LYS A 186 0.96 12.35 24.44
N ALA A 187 2.00 12.25 23.63
CA ALA A 187 3.17 13.13 23.70
C ALA A 187 2.87 14.54 23.14
N GLY A 188 1.72 14.73 22.48
CA GLY A 188 1.31 15.99 21.87
C GLY A 188 2.16 16.43 20.66
N VAL A 189 2.97 15.50 20.12
CA VAL A 189 3.86 15.71 18.96
C VAL A 189 3.06 15.79 17.67
N ILE A 190 2.01 14.97 17.55
CA ILE A 190 1.03 15.08 16.47
C ILE A 190 -0.27 15.65 17.00
N ARG A 191 -0.87 16.55 16.20
CA ARG A 191 -2.09 17.26 16.56
C ARG A 191 -3.04 17.32 15.37
N ILE A 192 -4.34 17.28 15.67
CA ILE A 192 -5.37 17.38 14.64
C ILE A 192 -5.56 18.86 14.29
N PRO A 193 -5.45 19.24 13.00
CA PRO A 193 -5.44 20.65 12.59
C PRO A 193 -6.69 21.46 12.93
N SER A 194 -7.84 20.82 13.10
CA SER A 194 -9.11 21.46 13.49
C SER A 194 -9.14 21.96 14.94
N THR A 195 -8.08 21.73 15.72
CA THR A 195 -7.90 22.30 17.05
C THR A 195 -7.01 23.54 17.00
N TRP A 196 -7.60 24.68 16.60
CA TRP A 196 -7.01 26.01 16.88
C TRP A 196 -6.93 26.24 18.41
N PRO A 197 -6.12 27.17 18.94
CA PRO A 197 -5.37 27.04 20.20
C PRO A 197 -6.22 27.22 21.47
N CYS A 198 -7.54 27.25 21.34
CA CYS A 198 -8.48 27.54 22.43
C CYS A 198 -9.07 26.31 23.11
N GLN A 199 -8.61 25.09 22.80
CA GLN A 199 -8.96 23.89 23.56
C GLN A 199 -7.72 23.11 23.99
N PRO A 200 -7.07 23.52 25.09
CA PRO A 200 -5.97 22.76 25.69
C PRO A 200 -6.41 21.42 26.30
N ASP A 201 -7.72 21.16 26.45
CA ASP A 201 -8.24 20.02 27.24
C ASP A 201 -8.88 18.89 26.42
N ALA A 202 -9.04 19.04 25.10
CA ALA A 202 -9.80 18.09 24.27
C ALA A 202 -9.08 16.74 24.03
N PHE A 203 -7.77 16.66 24.28
CA PHE A 203 -6.97 15.45 24.04
C PHE A 203 -6.58 14.71 25.32
N THR A 204 -6.74 15.30 26.50
CA THR A 204 -6.48 14.64 27.79
C THR A 204 -7.35 13.41 28.01
N GLU A 205 -8.53 13.35 27.37
CA GLU A 205 -9.46 12.21 27.46
C GLU A 205 -9.28 11.17 26.33
N ILE A 206 -8.40 11.42 25.35
CA ILE A 206 -8.22 10.53 24.20
C ILE A 206 -7.09 9.54 24.46
N ASN A 207 -7.45 8.40 25.04
CA ASN A 207 -6.50 7.35 25.43
C ASN A 207 -6.05 6.41 24.29
N GLY A 208 -6.38 6.72 23.03
CA GLY A 208 -5.93 5.93 21.87
C GLY A 208 -6.71 6.18 20.58
N VAL A 209 -6.40 5.39 19.53
CA VAL A 209 -7.00 5.51 18.19
C VAL A 209 -8.53 5.42 18.21
N ALA A 210 -9.12 4.55 19.04
CA ALA A 210 -10.58 4.45 19.17
C ALA A 210 -11.21 5.74 19.75
N GLY A 211 -10.53 6.38 20.71
CA GLY A 211 -10.95 7.68 21.24
C GLY A 211 -10.80 8.79 20.20
N TYR A 212 -9.72 8.73 19.42
CA TYR A 212 -9.45 9.64 18.31
C TYR A 212 -10.51 9.54 17.20
N LEU A 213 -10.84 8.33 16.73
CA LEU A 213 -11.88 8.11 15.73
C LEU A 213 -13.28 8.48 16.25
N ARG A 214 -13.56 8.24 17.54
CA ARG A 214 -14.84 8.63 18.15
C ARG A 214 -14.98 10.16 18.24
N ALA A 215 -13.93 10.85 18.67
CA ALA A 215 -13.95 12.29 18.85
C ALA A 215 -13.91 13.05 17.51
N PHE A 216 -13.17 12.54 16.53
CA PHE A 216 -12.86 13.27 15.29
C PHE A 216 -13.28 12.55 14.01
N GLY A 217 -14.01 11.43 14.10
CA GLY A 217 -14.47 10.66 12.95
C GLY A 217 -15.27 11.49 11.94
N SER A 218 -16.07 12.45 12.40
CA SER A 218 -16.84 13.36 11.52
C SER A 218 -15.96 14.35 10.75
N VAL A 219 -14.88 14.84 11.38
CA VAL A 219 -13.93 15.77 10.77
C VAL A 219 -13.01 15.03 9.81
N ILE A 220 -12.57 13.83 10.18
CA ILE A 220 -11.82 12.92 9.32
C ILE A 220 -12.68 12.53 8.11
N ALA A 221 -13.93 12.14 8.31
CA ALA A 221 -14.86 11.82 7.22
C ALA A 221 -15.07 13.01 6.28
N SER A 222 -15.21 14.23 6.82
CA SER A 222 -15.33 15.45 6.02
C SER A 222 -14.06 15.73 5.20
N ARG A 223 -12.89 15.49 5.78
CA ARG A 223 -11.60 15.67 5.10
C ARG A 223 -11.36 14.60 4.03
N ILE A 224 -11.67 13.34 4.31
CA ILE A 224 -11.64 12.24 3.33
C ILE A 224 -12.56 12.58 2.16
N ARG A 225 -13.80 13.03 2.42
CA ARG A 225 -14.72 13.49 1.37
C ARG A 225 -14.14 14.62 0.52
N GLY A 226 -13.39 15.54 1.13
CA GLY A 226 -12.71 16.62 0.40
C GLY A 226 -11.52 16.16 -0.45
N GLN A 227 -10.89 15.03 -0.12
CA GLN A 227 -9.81 14.45 -0.93
C GLN A 227 -10.33 13.68 -2.15
N PHE A 228 -11.56 13.14 -2.06
CA PHE A 228 -12.26 12.53 -3.19
C PHE A 228 -13.13 13.57 -3.88
N GLN A 229 -12.51 14.51 -4.59
CA GLN A 229 -13.26 15.35 -5.53
C GLN A 229 -13.67 14.49 -6.75
N PRO A 230 -14.96 14.23 -6.95
CA PRO A 230 -15.40 13.52 -8.14
C PRO A 230 -15.08 14.36 -9.38
N LEU A 231 -14.85 13.70 -10.52
CA LEU A 231 -14.59 14.38 -11.79
C LEU A 231 -15.78 15.25 -12.23
N TYR A 232 -16.98 14.94 -11.75
CA TYR A 232 -18.20 15.70 -11.93
C TYR A 232 -19.07 15.55 -10.68
N ASP A 233 -19.44 16.67 -10.05
CA ASP A 233 -20.43 16.70 -8.97
C ASP A 233 -21.81 17.10 -9.52
N PRO A 234 -22.76 16.17 -9.71
CA PRO A 234 -24.08 16.48 -10.27
C PRO A 234 -24.93 17.42 -9.40
N ALA A 235 -24.55 17.67 -8.15
CA ALA A 235 -25.26 18.59 -7.26
C ALA A 235 -24.67 20.03 -7.27
N GLN A 236 -23.48 20.22 -7.82
CA GLN A 236 -22.75 21.50 -7.81
C GLN A 236 -22.38 21.99 -9.20
N GLU A 237 -22.09 21.07 -10.13
CA GLU A 237 -21.70 21.38 -11.50
C GLU A 237 -22.91 21.34 -12.44
N PRO A 238 -23.06 22.34 -13.33
CA PRO A 238 -24.12 22.33 -14.33
C PRO A 238 -23.86 21.25 -15.39
N LEU A 239 -24.95 20.68 -15.91
CA LEU A 239 -24.89 19.74 -17.04
C LEU A 239 -24.19 20.39 -18.25
N SER A 240 -23.41 19.61 -18.99
CA SER A 240 -22.71 20.10 -20.18
C SER A 240 -23.66 20.71 -21.22
N GLU A 241 -23.21 21.72 -21.96
CA GLU A 241 -24.02 22.41 -22.98
C GLU A 241 -24.61 21.47 -24.03
N GLY A 242 -23.89 20.41 -24.41
CA GLY A 242 -24.39 19.40 -25.35
C GLY A 242 -25.59 18.61 -24.81
N VAL A 243 -25.60 18.32 -23.51
CA VAL A 243 -26.71 17.62 -22.84
C VAL A 243 -27.91 18.54 -22.67
N LEU A 244 -27.68 19.83 -22.36
CA LEU A 244 -28.74 20.84 -22.30
C LEU A 244 -29.36 21.10 -23.69
N GLY A 245 -28.55 21.09 -24.76
CA GLY A 245 -29.05 21.23 -26.13
C GLY A 245 -29.95 20.06 -26.56
N LEU A 246 -29.60 18.83 -26.16
CA LEU A 246 -30.44 17.65 -26.36
C LEU A 246 -31.74 17.74 -25.56
N ASP A 247 -31.68 18.17 -24.30
CA ASP A 247 -32.86 18.37 -23.47
C ASP A 247 -33.83 19.39 -24.09
N GLN A 248 -33.31 20.52 -24.60
CA GLN A 248 -34.12 21.51 -25.31
C GLN A 248 -34.75 20.95 -26.59
N PHE A 249 -34.01 20.16 -27.36
CA PHE A 249 -34.54 19.53 -28.57
C PHE A 249 -35.68 18.55 -28.23
N VAL A 250 -35.53 17.76 -27.17
CA VAL A 250 -36.56 16.82 -26.71
C VAL A 250 -37.77 17.56 -26.14
N ALA A 251 -37.58 18.64 -25.40
CA ALA A 251 -38.67 19.47 -24.91
C ALA A 251 -39.48 20.08 -26.07
N GLN A 252 -38.81 20.56 -27.13
CA GLN A 252 -39.48 21.13 -28.31
C GLN A 252 -40.21 20.07 -29.15
N THR A 253 -39.67 18.85 -29.21
CA THR A 253 -40.19 17.79 -30.11
C THR A 253 -41.22 16.89 -29.42
N ALA A 254 -41.02 16.57 -28.14
CA ALA A 254 -41.79 15.60 -27.37
C ALA A 254 -42.58 16.21 -26.20
N GLY A 255 -42.35 17.50 -25.87
CA GLY A 255 -43.15 18.24 -24.89
C GLY A 255 -42.80 18.00 -23.42
N TYR A 256 -41.68 17.35 -23.12
CA TYR A 256 -41.19 17.15 -21.74
C TYR A 256 -39.66 17.27 -21.67
N HIS A 257 -39.16 17.66 -20.50
CA HIS A 257 -37.72 17.71 -20.20
C HIS A 257 -37.22 16.37 -19.65
N LEU A 258 -36.00 15.99 -20.00
CA LEU A 258 -35.30 14.81 -19.51
C LEU A 258 -34.67 15.05 -18.13
N TYR A 259 -34.29 16.29 -17.85
CA TYR A 259 -33.73 16.70 -16.56
C TYR A 259 -34.69 17.65 -15.84
N GLY A 260 -34.76 17.53 -14.51
CA GLY A 260 -35.55 18.46 -13.69
C GLY A 260 -34.92 19.85 -13.69
N ALA A 261 -35.75 20.90 -13.61
CA ALA A 261 -35.32 22.29 -13.47
C ALA A 261 -34.64 22.55 -12.11
#